data_AF-A0A9N9GZH3-F1
#
_entry.id   AF-A0A9N9GZH3-F1
#
_cell.length_a   1.000
_cell.length_b   1.000
_cell.length_c   1.000
_cell.angle_alpha   90.00
_cell.angle_beta   90.00
_cell.angle_gamma   90.00
#
_symmetry.space_group_name_H-M   'P 1'
#
loop_
_entity.id
_entity.type
_entity.pdbx_description
1 polymer ?
#
loop_
_entity_poly.entity_id
_entity_poly.type
_entity_poly.pdbx_seq_one_letter_code
_entity_poly.pdbx_strand_id
1 'polypeptide(L)'
;MAVAQLKTKACLICIDGWGIADADHINGDAIHAADTPWMDKLAKEYPYTTLKAHGLSVGLPDGLMGNSEVGHLNIGAGRVVFQDIVRIDSAVKNKEFINIENIAKSFDHAKNGNGKIHFLGL
;
A
#
# COMPACT_ATOMS: atom_id res chain seq x y z
N MET A 1 7.09 -13.43 -31.26
CA MET A 1 6.42 -14.01 -30.07
C MET A 1 4.92 -14.01 -30.34
N ALA A 2 4.26 -15.16 -30.23
CA ALA A 2 2.81 -15.24 -30.41
C ALA A 2 2.13 -14.64 -29.16
N VAL A 3 1.42 -13.53 -29.33
CA VAL A 3 0.55 -12.99 -28.28
C VAL A 3 -0.64 -13.94 -28.18
N ALA A 4 -0.78 -14.60 -27.02
CA ALA A 4 -1.92 -15.47 -26.77
C ALA A 4 -3.22 -14.68 -26.94
N GLN A 5 -4.05 -15.09 -27.91
CA GLN A 5 -5.34 -14.46 -28.15
C GLN A 5 -6.32 -14.97 -27.09
N LEU A 6 -6.52 -14.20 -26.02
CA LEU A 6 -7.48 -14.52 -24.97
C LEU A 6 -8.90 -14.58 -25.56
N LYS A 7 -9.52 -15.77 -25.51
CA LYS A 7 -10.88 -16.02 -26.03
C LYS A 7 -11.96 -15.28 -25.22
N THR A 8 -11.65 -14.98 -23.96
CA THR A 8 -12.52 -14.26 -23.02
C THR A 8 -11.75 -13.05 -22.48
N LYS A 9 -12.36 -11.86 -22.59
CA LYS A 9 -11.76 -10.63 -22.06
C LYS A 9 -12.06 -10.56 -20.57
N ALA A 10 -11.05 -10.27 -19.77
CA ALA A 10 -11.19 -9.94 -18.35
C ALA A 10 -10.75 -8.48 -18.15
N CYS A 11 -11.43 -7.77 -17.26
CA CYS A 11 -11.10 -6.39 -16.88
C CYS A 11 -11.11 -6.30 -15.35
N LEU A 12 -10.05 -5.73 -14.79
CA LEU A 12 -9.99 -5.33 -13.39
C LEU A 12 -10.31 -3.85 -13.31
N ILE A 13 -11.30 -3.49 -12.50
CA ILE A 13 -11.69 -2.10 -12.25
C ILE A 13 -11.36 -1.78 -10.79
N CYS A 14 -10.45 -0.84 -10.58
CA CYS A 14 -10.10 -0.31 -9.26
C CYS A 14 -10.82 1.03 -9.06
N ILE A 15 -11.69 1.12 -8.07
CA ILE A 15 -12.31 2.38 -7.65
C ILE A 15 -11.49 2.90 -6.48
N ASP A 16 -10.60 3.85 -6.75
CA ASP A 16 -9.66 4.33 -5.74
C ASP A 16 -10.39 5.02 -4.58
N GLY A 17 -9.98 4.71 -3.35
CA GLY A 17 -10.65 5.19 -2.13
C GLY A 17 -12.03 4.59 -1.84
N TRP A 18 -12.48 3.54 -2.54
CA TRP A 18 -13.76 2.88 -2.26
C TRP A 18 -13.63 1.80 -1.17
N GLY A 19 -13.98 2.17 0.07
CA GLY A 19 -13.94 1.28 1.24
C GLY A 19 -15.32 0.84 1.72
N ILE A 20 -15.33 0.01 2.77
CA ILE A 20 -16.51 -0.35 3.55
C ILE A 20 -16.22 0.11 4.97
N ALA A 21 -16.97 1.09 5.47
CA ALA A 21 -16.81 1.56 6.83
C ALA A 21 -17.41 0.58 7.84
N ASP A 22 -16.83 0.55 9.04
CA ASP A 22 -17.45 -0.13 10.18
C ASP A 22 -18.72 0.61 10.62
N ALA A 23 -19.65 -0.10 11.27
CA ALA A 23 -20.93 0.46 11.71
C ALA A 23 -20.77 1.71 12.60
N ASP A 24 -19.71 1.77 13.40
CA ASP A 24 -19.41 2.91 14.28
C ASP A 24 -18.94 4.16 13.53
N HIS A 25 -18.55 4.02 12.25
CA HIS A 25 -18.01 5.10 11.41
C HIS A 25 -18.95 5.49 10.26
N ILE A 26 -20.23 5.12 10.35
CA ILE A 26 -21.20 5.40 9.28
C ILE A 26 -21.46 6.91 9.10
N ASN A 27 -21.28 7.70 10.16
CA ASN A 27 -21.41 9.15 10.11
C ASN A 27 -20.22 9.76 9.37
N GLY A 28 -20.46 10.23 8.14
CA GLY A 28 -19.43 10.78 7.26
C GLY A 28 -18.98 9.80 6.17
N ASP A 29 -19.55 8.59 6.12
CA ASP A 29 -19.34 7.66 5.01
C ASP A 29 -20.11 8.13 3.76
N ALA A 30 -19.36 8.74 2.83
CA ALA A 30 -19.91 9.23 1.57
C ALA A 30 -20.36 8.11 0.62
N ILE A 31 -19.79 6.90 0.73
CA ILE A 31 -20.17 5.75 -0.10
C ILE A 31 -21.52 5.23 0.38
N HIS A 32 -21.68 5.06 1.69
CA HIS A 32 -22.95 4.64 2.28
C HIS A 32 -24.08 5.66 2.04
N ALA A 33 -23.76 6.95 2.10
CA ALA A 33 -24.74 8.02 1.89
C ALA A 33 -25.12 8.25 0.42
N ALA A 34 -24.36 7.71 -0.54
CA ALA A 34 -24.60 7.89 -1.96
C ALA A 34 -25.64 6.89 -2.51
N ASP A 35 -26.29 7.26 -3.61
CA ASP A 35 -27.06 6.32 -4.42
C ASP A 35 -26.09 5.52 -5.31
N THR A 36 -25.88 4.24 -4.99
CA THR A 36 -24.88 3.38 -5.66
C THR A 36 -25.49 2.19 -6.41
N PRO A 37 -26.49 2.41 -7.29
CA PRO A 37 -27.41 1.37 -7.76
C PRO A 37 -26.70 0.23 -8.51
N TRP A 38 -25.59 0.52 -9.20
CA TRP A 38 -24.81 -0.49 -9.89
C TRP A 38 -23.92 -1.30 -8.95
N MET A 39 -23.27 -0.66 -7.98
CA MET A 39 -22.41 -1.36 -7.02
C MET A 39 -23.24 -2.22 -6.07
N ASP A 40 -24.39 -1.72 -5.62
CA ASP A 40 -25.34 -2.46 -4.79
C ASP A 40 -25.90 -3.68 -5.52
N LYS A 41 -26.30 -3.49 -6.79
CA LYS A 41 -26.77 -4.58 -7.64
C LYS A 41 -25.68 -5.63 -7.84
N LEU A 42 -24.45 -5.23 -8.15
CA LEU A 42 -23.32 -6.15 -8.33
C LEU A 42 -23.05 -6.98 -7.07
N ALA A 43 -23.02 -6.33 -5.89
CA ALA A 43 -22.79 -7.01 -4.63
C ALA A 43 -23.91 -8.00 -4.26
N LYS A 44 -25.17 -7.72 -4.66
CA LYS A 44 -26.33 -8.58 -4.40
C LYS A 44 -26.49 -9.74 -5.38
N GLU A 45 -26.21 -9.52 -6.66
CA GLU A 45 -26.51 -10.47 -7.74
C GLU A 45 -25.33 -11.35 -8.14
N TYR A 46 -24.08 -10.96 -7.83
CA TYR A 46 -22.87 -11.69 -8.21
C TYR A 46 -22.04 -12.08 -6.98
N PRO A 47 -21.14 -13.07 -7.09
CA PRO A 47 -20.23 -13.42 -6.00
C PRO A 47 -19.43 -12.22 -5.51
N TYR A 48 -19.54 -11.95 -4.22
CA TYR A 48 -18.96 -10.78 -3.57
C TYR A 48 -18.16 -11.21 -2.34
N THR A 49 -17.02 -10.57 -2.12
CA THR A 49 -16.20 -10.74 -0.93
C THR A 49 -15.44 -9.46 -0.63
N THR A 50 -14.97 -9.33 0.61
CA THR A 50 -14.20 -8.17 1.07
C THR A 50 -12.73 -8.56 1.27
N LEU A 51 -11.83 -7.59 1.08
CA LEU A 51 -10.39 -7.79 1.23
C LEU A 51 -9.83 -6.78 2.22
N LYS A 52 -8.82 -7.20 2.98
CA LYS A 52 -8.03 -6.27 3.80
C LYS A 52 -7.04 -5.54 2.89
N ALA A 53 -7.17 -4.22 2.79
CA ALA A 53 -6.32 -3.35 1.96
C ALA A 53 -5.39 -2.44 2.80
N HIS A 54 -5.09 -2.82 4.04
CA HIS A 54 -4.31 -2.02 4.99
C HIS A 54 -3.42 -2.91 5.88
N GLY A 55 -2.51 -2.25 6.62
CA GLY A 55 -1.60 -2.88 7.56
C GLY A 55 -0.77 -4.02 6.97
N LEU A 56 -0.52 -5.05 7.79
CA LEU A 56 0.31 -6.20 7.41
C LEU A 56 -0.23 -6.98 6.20
N SER A 57 -1.54 -6.88 5.92
CA SER A 57 -2.17 -7.57 4.78
C SER A 57 -1.69 -7.04 3.43
N VAL A 58 -1.13 -5.83 3.41
CA VAL A 58 -0.56 -5.19 2.21
C VAL A 58 0.90 -4.77 2.40
N GLY A 59 1.56 -5.28 3.45
CA GLY A 59 2.97 -5.04 3.72
C GLY A 59 3.27 -3.69 4.38
N LEU A 60 2.29 -3.08 5.05
CA LEU A 60 2.45 -1.92 5.92
C LEU A 60 2.54 -2.32 7.40
N PRO A 61 3.01 -1.45 8.30
CA PRO A 61 2.94 -1.68 9.74
C PRO A 61 1.50 -1.91 10.18
N ASP A 62 1.31 -2.69 11.25
CA ASP A 62 -0.02 -2.96 11.78
C ASP A 62 -0.77 -1.67 12.16
N GLY A 63 -2.07 -1.63 11.86
CA GLY A 63 -2.92 -0.46 12.05
C GLY A 63 -2.74 0.69 11.06
N LEU A 64 -1.75 0.65 10.15
CA LEU A 64 -1.56 1.72 9.17
C LEU A 64 -2.52 1.58 7.99
N MET A 65 -3.16 2.68 7.60
CA MET A 65 -4.06 2.73 6.45
C MET A 65 -3.33 2.40 5.14
N GLY A 66 -4.04 1.77 4.20
CA GLY A 66 -3.56 1.59 2.83
C GLY A 66 -3.51 2.90 2.05
N ASN A 67 -2.90 2.85 0.86
CA ASN A 67 -2.90 3.94 -0.11
C ASN A 67 -2.84 3.37 -1.54
N SER A 68 -2.96 4.25 -2.54
CA SER A 68 -3.01 3.85 -3.95
C SER A 68 -1.77 3.09 -4.40
N GLU A 69 -0.56 3.54 -4.03
CA GLU A 69 0.71 2.90 -4.44
C GLU A 69 0.81 1.48 -3.87
N VAL A 70 0.59 1.34 -2.57
CA VAL A 70 0.63 0.05 -1.86
C VAL A 70 -0.42 -0.89 -2.42
N GLY A 71 -1.64 -0.41 -2.64
CA GLY A 71 -2.74 -1.21 -3.18
C GLY A 71 -2.44 -1.74 -4.58
N HIS A 72 -2.04 -0.87 -5.50
CA HIS A 72 -1.74 -1.26 -6.88
C HIS A 72 -0.53 -2.21 -6.96
N LEU A 73 0.50 -2.02 -6.14
CA LEU A 73 1.63 -2.93 -6.07
C LEU A 73 1.22 -4.34 -5.62
N ASN A 74 0.41 -4.46 -4.56
CA ASN A 74 -0.04 -5.76 -4.07
C ASN A 74 -0.95 -6.47 -5.09
N ILE A 75 -1.89 -5.74 -5.71
CA ILE A 75 -2.77 -6.26 -6.76
C ILE A 75 -1.95 -6.77 -7.96
N GLY A 76 -1.02 -5.96 -8.46
CA GLY A 76 -0.19 -6.31 -9.60
C GLY A 76 0.81 -7.43 -9.31
N ALA A 77 1.31 -7.52 -8.07
CA ALA A 77 2.27 -8.55 -7.66
C ALA A 77 1.64 -9.89 -7.32
N GLY A 78 0.34 -9.92 -6.98
CA GLY A 78 -0.38 -11.13 -6.55
C GLY A 78 0.14 -11.70 -5.22
N ARG A 79 0.77 -10.87 -4.38
CA ARG A 79 1.33 -11.22 -3.06
C ARG A 79 1.51 -9.97 -2.20
N VAL A 80 1.71 -10.20 -0.90
CA VAL A 80 2.07 -9.13 0.05
C VAL A 80 3.43 -8.51 -0.35
N VAL A 81 3.43 -7.22 -0.65
CA VAL A 81 4.64 -6.44 -0.94
C VAL A 81 5.01 -5.60 0.28
N PHE A 82 6.04 -6.01 1.02
CA PHE A 82 6.54 -5.25 2.16
C PHE A 82 7.08 -3.90 1.72
N GLN A 83 6.53 -2.86 2.34
CA GLN A 83 6.84 -1.48 2.00
C GLN A 83 8.12 -1.02 2.67
N ASP A 84 8.74 -0.01 2.08
CA ASP A 84 10.01 0.53 2.57
C ASP A 84 9.92 1.02 4.02
N ILE A 85 8.77 1.55 4.45
CA ILE A 85 8.54 1.93 5.85
C ILE A 85 8.72 0.75 6.81
N VAL A 86 8.19 -0.43 6.49
CA VAL A 86 8.38 -1.64 7.32
C VAL A 86 9.83 -2.09 7.30
N ARG A 87 10.48 -2.00 6.14
CA ARG A 87 11.90 -2.36 5.99
C ARG A 87 12.79 -1.43 6.82
N ILE A 88 12.55 -0.12 6.76
CA ILE A 88 13.27 0.90 7.52
C ILE A 88 13.05 0.71 9.02
N ASP A 89 11.79 0.56 9.45
CA ASP A 89 11.44 0.34 10.86
C ASP A 89 12.11 -0.92 11.42
N SER A 90 12.10 -2.01 10.65
CA SER A 90 12.78 -3.26 11.01
C SER A 90 14.28 -3.07 11.16
N ALA A 91 14.93 -2.39 10.20
CA ALA A 91 16.36 -2.12 10.24
C ALA A 91 16.75 -1.25 11.44
N VAL A 92 15.93 -0.27 11.81
CA VAL A 92 16.15 0.56 13.00
C VAL A 92 15.97 -0.28 14.27
N LYS A 93 14.87 -1.04 14.37
CA LYS A 93 14.57 -1.90 15.52
C LYS A 93 15.66 -2.95 15.78
N ASN A 94 16.19 -3.55 14.72
CA ASN A 94 17.23 -4.57 14.79
C ASN A 94 18.64 -3.97 14.90
N LYS A 95 18.78 -2.64 14.97
CA LYS A 95 20.08 -1.92 14.99
C LYS A 95 20.95 -2.20 13.75
N GLU A 96 20.33 -2.57 12.64
CA GLU A 96 20.99 -2.85 11.36
C GLU A 96 21.10 -1.60 10.49
N PHE A 97 20.31 -0.56 10.77
CA PHE A 97 20.27 0.67 9.98
C PHE A 97 21.64 1.33 9.81
N ILE A 98 22.47 1.31 10.86
CA ILE A 98 23.84 1.86 10.83
C ILE A 98 24.82 1.06 9.97
N ASN A 99 24.49 -0.20 9.67
CA ASN A 99 25.33 -1.09 8.86
C ASN A 99 24.96 -1.02 7.37
N ILE A 100 23.92 -0.27 7.01
CA ILE A 100 23.56 -0.07 5.61
C ILE A 100 24.66 0.75 4.95
N GLU A 101 25.31 0.17 3.94
CA GLU A 101 26.51 0.71 3.29
C GLU A 101 26.33 2.18 2.85
N ASN A 102 25.21 2.52 2.23
CA ASN A 102 24.93 3.89 1.78
C ASN A 102 24.73 4.87 2.95
N ILE A 103 24.16 4.41 4.06
CA ILE A 103 24.01 5.23 5.28
C ILE A 103 25.40 5.47 5.87
N ALA A 104 26.18 4.41 6.11
CA ALA A 104 27.54 4.52 6.66
C ALA A 104 28.44 5.44 5.81
N LYS A 105 28.45 5.26 4.49
CA LYS A 105 29.20 6.10 3.55
C LYS A 105 28.80 7.58 3.61
N SER A 106 27.52 7.88 3.86
CA SER A 106 27.04 9.26 3.97
C SER A 106 27.63 9.96 5.21
N PHE A 107 27.71 9.25 6.34
CA PHE A 107 28.35 9.75 7.55
C PHE A 107 29.87 9.87 7.39
N ASP A 108 30.52 8.88 6.77
CA ASP A 108 31.95 8.94 6.48
C ASP A 108 32.30 10.12 5.57
N HIS A 109 31.48 10.37 4.55
CA HIS A 109 31.64 11.51 3.66
C HIS A 109 31.57 12.84 4.41
N ALA A 110 30.58 13.03 5.28
CA ALA A 110 30.46 14.24 6.08
C ALA A 110 31.64 14.42 7.03
N LYS A 111 32.08 13.34 7.70
CA LYS A 111 33.23 13.34 8.62
C LYS A 111 34.54 13.73 7.92
N ASN A 112 34.75 13.23 6.70
CA ASN A 112 35.96 13.50 5.91
C ASN A 112 35.89 14.81 5.10
N GLY A 113 34.71 15.43 5.03
CA GLY A 113 34.44 16.66 4.28
C GLY A 113 34.28 17.88 5.17
N ASN A 114 33.14 18.57 5.03
CA ASN A 114 32.85 19.82 5.75
C ASN A 114 32.17 19.62 7.11
N GLY A 115 32.01 18.37 7.56
CA GLY A 115 31.37 18.02 8.83
C GLY A 115 29.83 18.15 8.86
N LYS A 116 29.17 18.41 7.74
CA LYS A 116 27.72 18.68 7.70
C LYS A 116 26.93 17.53 7.11
N ILE A 117 25.81 17.19 7.76
CA ILE A 117 24.78 16.29 7.24
C ILE A 117 23.47 17.07 7.18
N HIS A 118 22.81 17.02 6.04
CA HIS A 118 21.51 17.67 5.82
C HIS A 118 20.44 16.58 5.68
N PHE A 119 19.43 16.63 6.54
CA PHE A 119 18.26 15.76 6.46
C PHE A 119 17.11 16.56 5.85
N LEU A 120 16.38 15.93 4.92
CA LEU A 120 15.22 16.48 4.25
C LEU A 120 14.13 15.42 4.26
N GLY A 121 12.90 15.82 4.57
CA GLY A 121 11.75 14.94 4.65
C GLY A 121 10.46 15.73 4.52
N LEU A 122 9.38 15.02 4.21
CA LEU A 122 8.01 15.54 4.28
C LEU A 122 7.57 15.71 5.73
#